data_AF-A0A9W6J8H6-F1
#
_entry.id   AF-A0A9W6J8H6-F1
#
_cell.length_a   1.000
_cell.length_b   1.000
_cell.length_c   1.000
_cell.angle_alpha   90.00
_cell.angle_beta   90.00
_cell.angle_gamma   90.00
#
_symmetry.space_group_name_H-M   'P 1'
#
loop_
_entity.id
_entity.type
_entity.pdbx_description
1 polymer ?
#
loop_
_entity_poly.entity_id
_entity_poly.type
_entity_poly.pdbx_seq_one_letter_code
_entity_poly.pdbx_strand_id
1 'polypeptide(L)' 'MKKCIVALLGLVAVLVSFLAFPFLPVADATTDPSHMPKGYKTCFMERHAVYTDGAPRWVKAPRCVFAE' A
#
# COMPACT_ATOMS: atom_id res chain seq x y z
N MET A 1 -4.36 42.27 5.21
CA MET A 1 -4.53 41.40 4.02
C MET A 1 -3.59 40.19 4.02
N LYS A 2 -2.27 40.35 4.20
CA LYS A 2 -1.30 39.24 4.15
C LYS A 2 -1.58 38.07 5.13
N LYS A 3 -2.01 38.39 6.36
CA LYS A 3 -2.35 37.38 7.39
C LYS A 3 -3.55 36.51 7.00
N CYS A 4 -4.57 37.11 6.35
CA CYS A 4 -5.74 36.38 5.89
C CYS A 4 -5.38 35.41 4.75
N ILE A 5 -4.50 35.83 3.84
CA ILE A 5 -4.03 34.98 2.73
C ILE A 5 -3.26 33.76 3.26
N VAL A 6 -2.40 33.96 4.25
CA VAL A 6 -1.64 32.85 4.87
C VAL A 6 -2.57 31.87 5.60
N ALA A 7 -3.57 32.38 6.33
CA ALA A 7 -4.56 31.52 7.00
C ALA A 7 -5.37 30.68 5.99
N LEU A 8 -5.76 31.29 4.87
CA LEU A 8 -6.53 30.63 3.82
C LEU A 8 -5.70 29.53 3.12
N LEU A 9 -4.43 29.82 2.82
CA LEU A 9 -3.50 28.84 2.26
C LEU A 9 -3.26 27.65 3.20
N GLY A 10 -3.10 27.92 4.50
CA GLY A 10 -2.94 26.87 5.51
C GLY A 10 -4.16 25.95 5.59
N LEU A 11 -5.36 26.53 5.59
CA LEU A 11 -6.61 25.77 5.62
C LEU A 11 -6.76 24.87 4.39
N VAL A 12 -6.47 25.41 3.20
CA VAL A 12 -6.52 24.65 1.94
C VAL A 12 -5.52 23.50 1.95
N ALA A 13 -4.28 23.72 2.42
CA ALA A 13 -3.27 22.67 2.50
C ALA A 13 -3.69 21.51 3.43
N VAL A 14 -4.32 21.81 4.57
CA VAL A 14 -4.83 20.79 5.48
C VAL A 14 -5.96 19.98 4.85
N LEU A 15 -6.92 20.65 4.21
CA LEU A 15 -8.04 20.00 3.52
C LEU A 15 -7.57 19.07 2.40
N VAL A 16 -6.65 19.54 1.55
CA VAL A 16 -6.09 18.75 0.45
C VAL A 16 -5.33 17.54 0.99
N SER A 17 -4.54 17.71 2.07
CA SER A 17 -3.80 16.61 2.69
C SER A 17 -4.74 15.54 3.27
N PHE A 18 -5.84 15.96 3.89
CA PHE A 18 -6.83 15.05 4.45
C PHE A 18 -7.59 14.27 3.36
N LEU A 19 -7.92 14.94 2.25
CA LEU A 19 -8.51 14.33 1.06
C LEU A 19 -7.56 13.38 0.32
N ALA A 20 -6.26 13.67 0.33
CA ALA A 20 -5.23 12.85 -0.31
C ALA A 20 -4.82 11.63 0.53
N PHE A 21 -5.03 11.66 1.85
CA PHE A 21 -4.67 10.57 2.77
C PHE A 21 -5.12 9.17 2.34
N PRO A 22 -6.38 8.93 1.91
CA PRO A 22 -6.81 7.60 1.44
C PRO A 22 -6.19 7.16 0.11
N PHE A 23 -5.60 8.08 -0.65
CA PHE A 23 -4.92 7.81 -1.92
C PHE A 23 -3.41 7.67 -1.77
N LEU A 24 -2.87 7.92 -0.58
CA LEU A 24 -1.46 7.64 -0.33
C LEU A 24 -1.25 6.12 -0.39
N PRO A 25 -0.30 5.64 -1.21
CA PRO A 25 0.05 4.23 -1.20
C PRO A 25 0.50 3.89 0.22
N VAL A 26 -0.19 2.94 0.85
CA VAL A 26 0.26 2.38 2.13
C VAL A 26 1.65 1.82 1.85
N ALA A 27 2.69 2.43 2.42
CA ALA A 27 4.01 1.84 2.40
C ALA A 27 3.87 0.47 3.09
N ASP A 28 3.82 -0.60 2.30
CA ASP A 28 3.66 -1.96 2.79
C ASP A 28 4.87 -2.28 3.69
N ALA A 29 4.66 -2.16 5.01
CA ALA A 29 5.61 -2.52 6.05
C ALA A 29 5.97 -4.01 6.06
N THR A 30 5.41 -4.81 5.14
CA THR A 30 5.71 -6.23 4.95
C THR A 30 6.82 -6.48 3.93
N THR A 31 7.40 -5.44 3.35
CA THR A 31 8.53 -5.54 2.40
C THR A 31 9.86 -5.62 3.15
N ASP A 32 9.95 -6.47 4.18
CA ASP A 32 11.21 -6.71 4.88
C ASP A 32 12.05 -7.70 4.04
N PRO A 33 13.16 -7.25 3.42
CA PRO A 33 13.99 -8.10 2.58
C PRO A 33 14.66 -9.23 3.37
N SER A 34 14.72 -9.14 4.72
CA SER A 34 15.32 -10.18 5.57
C SER A 34 14.47 -11.46 5.66
N HIS A 35 13.18 -11.37 5.35
CA HIS A 35 12.24 -12.50 5.37
C HIS A 35 11.99 -13.10 3.97
N MET A 36 12.70 -12.62 2.93
CA MET A 36 12.55 -13.16 1.59
C MET A 36 13.19 -14.55 1.46
N PRO A 37 12.47 -15.56 0.94
CA PRO A 37 13.05 -16.88 0.69
C PRO A 37 14.22 -16.76 -0.31
N LYS A 38 15.32 -17.46 -0.03
CA LYS A 38 16.54 -17.45 -0.86
C LYS A 38 16.23 -17.88 -2.29
N GLY A 39 16.75 -17.13 -3.27
CA GLY A 39 16.61 -17.43 -4.71
C GLY A 39 15.53 -16.64 -5.45
N TYR A 40 14.70 -15.84 -4.75
CA TYR A 40 13.69 -15.00 -5.36
C TYR A 40 14.14 -13.54 -5.41
N LYS A 41 13.85 -12.83 -6.51
CA LYS A 41 14.27 -11.42 -6.73
C LYS A 41 13.28 -10.44 -6.13
N THR A 42 12.00 -10.77 -6.18
CA THR A 42 10.90 -9.94 -5.66
C THR A 42 9.86 -10.82 -5.00
N CYS A 43 9.44 -10.43 -3.80
CA CYS A 43 8.26 -10.99 -3.13
C CYS A 43 7.27 -9.85 -2.89
N PHE A 44 6.03 -10.07 -3.26
CA PHE A 44 4.94 -9.12 -3.02
C PHE A 44 3.72 -9.86 -2.46
N MET A 45 2.90 -9.14 -1.71
CA MET A 45 1.66 -9.71 -1.15
C MET A 45 0.57 -9.66 -2.23
N GLU A 46 0.13 -10.81 -2.70
CA GLU A 46 -0.93 -10.91 -3.69
C GLU A 46 -2.21 -11.46 -3.04
N ARG A 47 -3.36 -10.90 -3.41
CA ARG A 47 -4.68 -11.47 -3.08
C ARG A 47 -5.08 -12.41 -4.19
N HIS A 48 -5.25 -13.69 -3.88
CA HIS A 48 -5.75 -14.68 -4.84
C HIS A 48 -6.93 -15.45 -4.25
N ALA A 49 -7.78 -15.97 -5.13
CA ALA A 49 -8.90 -16.80 -4.75
C ALA A 49 -8.42 -18.25 -4.57
N VAL A 50 -8.62 -18.80 -3.37
CA VAL A 50 -8.36 -20.20 -3.04
C VAL A 50 -9.68 -20.95 -3.03
N TYR A 51 -9.74 -22.07 -3.74
CA TYR A 51 -10.92 -22.90 -3.92
C TYR A 51 -10.72 -24.25 -3.19
N THR A 52 -10.64 -24.25 -1.86
CA THR A 52 -10.43 -25.49 -1.08
C THR A 52 -11.73 -26.23 -0.78
N ASP A 53 -12.85 -25.50 -0.59
CA ASP A 53 -14.09 -26.07 -0.02
C ASP A 53 -15.36 -25.63 -0.78
N GLY A 54 -15.28 -25.54 -2.10
CA GLY A 54 -16.43 -25.22 -2.97
C GLY A 54 -16.86 -23.75 -3.01
N ALA A 55 -16.40 -22.90 -2.10
CA ALA A 55 -16.56 -21.45 -2.15
C ALA A 55 -15.21 -20.74 -2.25
N PRO A 56 -15.04 -19.76 -3.15
CA PRO A 56 -13.79 -19.00 -3.26
C PRO A 56 -13.54 -18.20 -1.98
N ARG A 57 -12.36 -18.38 -1.39
CA ARG A 57 -11.87 -17.53 -0.31
C ARG A 57 -10.75 -16.64 -0.83
N TRP A 58 -10.88 -15.33 -0.64
CA TRP A 58 -9.80 -14.40 -0.92
C TRP A 58 -8.74 -14.52 0.17
N VAL A 59 -7.55 -14.99 -0.19
CA VAL A 59 -6.41 -15.14 0.72
C VAL A 59 -5.32 -14.15 0.30
N LYS A 60 -4.77 -13.40 1.26
CA LYS A 60 -3.59 -12.55 1.06
C LYS A 60 -2.36 -13.40 1.41
N ALA A 61 -1.53 -13.75 0.43
CA ALA A 61 -0.34 -14.57 0.63
C ALA A 61 0.88 -13.96 -0.09
N PRO A 62 2.10 -14.20 0.40
CA PRO A 62 3.31 -13.78 -0.29
C PRO A 62 3.50 -14.60 -1.57
N ARG A 63 3.67 -13.92 -2.71
CA ARG A 63 4.11 -14.51 -3.96
C ARG A 63 5.50 -14.02 -4.28
N CYS A 64 6.41 -14.97 -4.48
CA CYS A 64 7.78 -14.68 -4.84
C CYS A 64 8.02 -15.11 -6.29
N VAL A 65 8.63 -14.23 -7.08
CA VAL A 65 8.90 -14.46 -8.51
C VAL A 65 10.42 -14.56 -8.71
N PHE A 66 10.84 -15.57 -9.45
CA PHE A 66 12.24 -15.70 -9.87
C PHE A 66 12.57 -14.59 -10.86
N ALA A 67 13.82 -14.10 -10.84
CA ALA A 67 14.31 -13.26 -11.90
C ALA A 67 14.28 -14.08 -13.21
N GLU A 68 13.53 -13.65 -14.21
CA GLU A 68 13.83 -14.02 -15.59
C GLU A 68 15.22 -13.50 -15.98
#